data_AF-A0A1G2QDL4-F1
#
_entry.id   AF-A0A1G2QDL4-F1
#
_cell.length_a   1.000
_cell.length_b   1.000
_cell.length_c   1.000
_cell.angle_alpha   90.00
_cell.angle_beta   90.00
_cell.angle_gamma   90.00
#
_symmetry.space_group_name_H-M   'P 1'
#
loop_
_entity.id
_entity.type
_entity.pdbx_description
1 polymer ?
#
loop_
_entity_poly.entity_id
_entity_poly.type
_entity_poly.pdbx_seq_one_letter_code
_entity_poly.pdbx_strand_id
1 'polypeptide(L)'
;MNKIILLVILGLSLLFPNFSLAADSNDTSQSIVIENPLSVSTIQEFVVKVLDIVVTISMPFLVVMFIYSGFLFVWARGNETELKRAKEIFFYTVIGAALVLGAFVLAKAIQATIDQLKRQPGVMVEIWRG
;
A
#
# COMPACT_ATOMS: atom_id res chain seq x y z
N MET A 1 -19.01 24.50 -22.96
CA MET A 1 -18.50 23.94 -21.69
C MET A 1 -18.35 22.42 -21.74
N ASN A 2 -19.32 21.67 -22.28
CA ASN A 2 -19.37 20.19 -22.21
C ASN A 2 -18.34 19.43 -23.08
N LYS A 3 -17.77 20.06 -24.12
CA LYS A 3 -16.84 19.40 -25.06
C LYS A 3 -15.43 19.22 -24.49
N ILE A 4 -14.97 20.20 -23.70
CA ILE A 4 -13.66 20.18 -23.03
C ILE A 4 -13.68 19.13 -21.90
N ILE A 5 -14.80 19.02 -21.18
CA ILE A 5 -15.00 18.01 -20.12
C ILE A 5 -14.91 16.58 -20.69
N LEU A 6 -15.49 16.33 -21.87
CA LEU A 6 -15.41 15.03 -22.56
C LEU A 6 -13.98 14.65 -22.98
N LEU A 7 -13.19 15.62 -23.45
CA LEU A 7 -11.79 15.38 -23.83
C LEU A 7 -10.89 15.11 -22.62
N VAL A 8 -11.16 15.77 -21.49
CA VAL A 8 -10.43 15.54 -20.23
C VAL A 8 -10.69 14.13 -19.68
N ILE A 9 -11.93 13.63 -19.74
CA ILE A 9 -12.28 12.27 -19.29
C ILE A 9 -11.66 11.20 -20.19
N LEU A 10 -11.68 11.41 -21.52
CA LEU A 10 -11.06 10.47 -22.48
C LEU A 10 -9.54 10.41 -22.32
N GLY A 11 -8.88 11.56 -22.12
CA GLY A 11 -7.44 11.64 -21.86
C GLY A 11 -7.05 10.98 -20.53
N LEU A 12 -7.89 11.11 -19.50
CA LEU A 12 -7.64 10.51 -18.20
C LEU A 12 -7.79 8.97 -18.24
N SER A 13 -8.73 8.45 -19.04
CA SER A 13 -8.91 7.00 -19.26
C SER A 13 -7.71 6.30 -19.91
N LEU A 14 -6.88 7.03 -20.67
CA LEU A 14 -5.68 6.48 -21.33
C LEU A 14 -4.46 6.42 -20.41
N LEU A 15 -4.49 7.12 -19.28
CA LEU A 15 -3.40 7.17 -18.30
C LEU A 15 -3.59 6.15 -17.15
N PHE A 16 -4.75 5.49 -17.07
CA PHE A 16 -4.97 4.40 -16.14
C PHE A 16 -4.59 3.06 -16.79
N PRO A 17 -3.75 2.23 -16.14
CA PRO A 17 -3.48 0.88 -16.63
C PRO A 17 -4.77 0.06 -16.62
N ASN A 18 -5.16 -0.42 -17.81
CA ASN A 18 -6.30 -1.33 -17.96
C ASN A 18 -5.93 -2.68 -17.32
N PHE A 19 -6.52 -3.01 -16.17
CA PHE A 19 -6.48 -4.35 -15.62
C PHE A 19 -7.23 -5.29 -16.57
N SER A 20 -6.49 -6.18 -17.25
CA SER A 20 -7.06 -7.27 -18.03
C SER A 20 -7.35 -8.43 -17.09
N LEU A 21 -8.60 -8.90 -17.06
CA LEU A 21 -8.95 -10.20 -16.51
C LEU A 21 -8.73 -11.24 -17.60
N ALA A 22 -7.70 -12.09 -17.45
CA ALA A 22 -7.54 -13.26 -18.28
C ALA A 22 -8.47 -14.37 -17.76
N ALA A 23 -9.48 -14.73 -18.55
CA ALA A 23 -10.22 -15.98 -18.36
C ALA A 23 -9.58 -17.03 -19.28
N ASP A 24 -8.85 -17.97 -18.69
CA ASP A 24 -8.31 -19.13 -19.41
C ASP A 24 -9.40 -20.21 -19.45
N SER A 25 -9.82 -20.55 -20.65
CA SER A 25 -10.72 -21.67 -20.90
C SER A 25 -9.98 -22.70 -21.74
N ASN A 26 -9.23 -23.57 -21.08
CA ASN A 26 -8.88 -24.85 -21.68
C ASN A 26 -8.81 -25.97 -20.63
N ASP A 27 -9.83 -26.83 -20.68
CA ASP A 27 -9.94 -28.07 -19.94
C ASP A 27 -9.07 -29.13 -20.60
N THR A 28 -8.00 -29.56 -19.91
CA THR A 28 -7.57 -30.96 -19.94
C THR A 28 -6.86 -31.29 -18.63
N SER A 29 -7.62 -31.90 -17.71
CA SER A 29 -7.12 -32.64 -16.54
C SER A 29 -6.07 -31.90 -15.70
N GLN A 30 -6.48 -30.83 -15.03
CA GLN A 30 -5.72 -30.27 -13.91
C GLN A 30 -6.56 -30.47 -12.65
N SER A 31 -5.98 -31.16 -11.67
CA SER A 31 -6.44 -31.05 -10.29
C SER A 31 -6.74 -29.57 -10.04
N ILE A 32 -7.97 -29.24 -9.67
CA ILE A 32 -8.30 -27.90 -9.17
C ILE A 32 -7.64 -27.82 -7.79
N VAL A 33 -6.32 -27.72 -7.80
CA VAL A 33 -5.57 -27.09 -6.74
C VAL A 33 -6.12 -25.67 -6.78
N ILE A 34 -6.87 -25.29 -5.75
CA ILE A 34 -7.08 -23.87 -5.48
C ILE A 34 -5.68 -23.34 -5.16
N GLU A 35 -4.97 -22.94 -6.21
CA GLU A 35 -3.71 -22.23 -6.10
C GLU A 35 -4.10 -20.92 -5.44
N ASN A 36 -3.75 -20.80 -4.16
CA ASN A 36 -4.16 -19.68 -3.34
C ASN A 36 -3.80 -18.39 -4.11
N PRO A 37 -4.78 -17.59 -4.59
CA PRO A 37 -4.47 -16.38 -5.37
C PRO A 37 -3.83 -15.31 -4.49
N LEU A 38 -3.87 -15.50 -3.17
CA LEU A 38 -3.13 -14.71 -2.19
C LEU A 38 -1.71 -15.24 -1.99
N SER A 39 -1.37 -16.45 -2.45
CA SER A 39 -0.07 -17.13 -2.30
C SER A 39 0.51 -16.98 -0.89
N VAL A 40 -0.36 -17.04 0.12
CA VAL A 40 0.00 -16.87 1.53
C VAL A 40 -0.19 -18.20 2.25
N SER A 41 0.91 -18.71 2.79
CA SER A 41 0.95 -19.98 3.52
C SER A 41 0.85 -19.77 5.04
N THR A 42 1.03 -18.53 5.51
CA THR A 42 0.98 -18.17 6.93
C THR A 42 0.39 -16.77 7.15
N ILE A 43 -0.16 -16.49 8.33
CA ILE A 43 -0.76 -15.20 8.73
C ILE A 43 0.22 -14.03 8.49
N GLN A 44 1.52 -14.28 8.62
CA GLN A 44 2.58 -13.30 8.40
C GLN A 44 2.62 -12.84 6.94
N GLU A 45 2.67 -13.77 5.98
CA GLU A 45 2.68 -13.45 4.54
C GLU A 45 1.41 -12.69 4.14
N PHE A 46 0.28 -12.98 4.78
CA PHE A 46 -0.97 -12.25 4.58
C PHE A 46 -0.83 -10.79 5.02
N VAL A 47 -0.29 -10.53 6.22
CA VAL A 47 -0.06 -9.16 6.71
C VAL A 47 0.93 -8.41 5.80
N VAL A 48 1.98 -9.08 5.31
CA VAL A 48 2.95 -8.46 4.39
C VAL A 48 2.31 -8.09 3.06
N LYS A 49 1.54 -9.00 2.44
CA LYS A 49 0.85 -8.71 1.17
C LYS A 49 -0.18 -7.60 1.30
N VAL A 50 -0.98 -7.60 2.37
CA VAL A 50 -1.95 -6.52 2.61
C VAL A 50 -1.23 -5.19 2.75
N LEU A 51 -0.11 -5.16 3.47
CA LEU A 51 0.68 -3.95 3.64
C LEU A 51 1.28 -3.47 2.30
N ASP A 52 1.78 -4.38 1.47
CA ASP A 52 2.38 -4.04 0.18
C ASP A 52 1.34 -3.42 -0.78
N ILE A 53 0.11 -3.93 -0.76
CA ILE A 53 -1.03 -3.35 -1.50
C ILE A 53 -1.35 -1.95 -0.97
N VAL A 54 -1.42 -1.78 0.35
CA VAL A 54 -1.69 -0.48 0.98
C VAL A 54 -0.58 0.52 0.65
N VAL A 55 0.69 0.12 0.70
CA VAL A 55 1.84 0.97 0.37
C VAL A 55 1.80 1.37 -1.12
N THR A 56 1.53 0.42 -2.01
CA THR A 56 1.40 0.67 -3.45
C THR A 56 0.34 1.72 -3.78
N ILE A 57 -0.83 1.67 -3.14
CA ILE A 57 -1.90 2.64 -3.36
C ILE A 57 -1.65 3.96 -2.64
N SER A 58 -1.04 3.93 -1.47
CA SER A 58 -0.79 5.13 -0.66
C SER A 58 0.30 6.03 -1.24
N MET A 59 1.29 5.49 -1.98
CA MET A 59 2.33 6.29 -2.63
C MET A 59 1.77 7.39 -3.56
N PRO A 60 0.96 7.09 -4.60
CA PRO A 60 0.35 8.13 -5.43
C PRO A 60 -0.66 8.99 -4.65
N PHE A 61 -1.39 8.41 -3.71
CA PHE A 61 -2.36 9.13 -2.89
C PHE A 61 -1.71 10.22 -2.02
N LEU A 62 -0.59 9.91 -1.37
CA LEU A 62 0.17 10.86 -0.55
C LEU A 62 0.66 12.04 -1.38
N VAL A 63 1.17 11.79 -2.59
CA VAL A 63 1.61 12.86 -3.50
C VAL A 63 0.47 13.83 -3.82
N VAL A 64 -0.72 13.32 -4.13
CA VAL A 64 -1.91 14.15 -4.41
C VAL A 64 -2.31 14.97 -3.18
N MET A 65 -2.31 14.36 -1.98
CA MET A 65 -2.60 15.05 -0.72
C MET A 65 -1.60 16.19 -0.43
N PHE A 66 -0.30 15.95 -0.63
CA PHE A 66 0.72 16.99 -0.45
C PHE A 66 0.55 18.15 -1.43
N ILE A 67 0.29 17.85 -2.70
CA ILE A 67 0.03 18.86 -3.73
C ILE A 67 -1.22 19.68 -3.36
N TYR A 68 -2.31 19.02 -2.96
CA TYR A 68 -3.55 19.68 -2.56
C TYR A 68 -3.34 20.62 -1.36
N SER A 69 -2.63 20.16 -0.33
CA SER A 69 -2.28 20.99 0.82
C SER A 69 -1.44 22.21 0.42
N GLY A 70 -0.45 22.01 -0.46
CA GLY A 70 0.39 23.08 -0.99
C GLY A 70 -0.40 24.13 -1.78
N PHE A 71 -1.33 23.70 -2.63
CA PHE A 71 -2.22 24.61 -3.36
C PHE A 71 -3.12 25.40 -2.43
N LEU A 72 -3.59 24.80 -1.33
CA LEU A 72 -4.43 25.50 -0.36
C LEU A 72 -3.67 26.64 0.34
N PHE A 73 -2.38 26.45 0.64
CA PHE A 73 -1.52 27.51 1.17
C PHE A 73 -1.36 28.70 0.20
N VAL A 74 -1.19 28.41 -1.09
CA VAL A 74 -1.07 29.46 -2.12
C VAL A 74 -2.40 30.18 -2.33
N TRP A 75 -3.52 29.46 -2.25
CA TRP A 75 -4.85 30.03 -2.43
C TRP A 75 -5.30 30.92 -1.27
N ALA A 76 -4.85 30.64 -0.04
CA ALA A 76 -5.25 31.37 1.15
C ALA A 76 -4.94 32.87 1.11
N ARG A 77 -3.95 33.33 0.31
CA ARG A 77 -3.66 34.74 -0.07
C ARG A 77 -3.80 35.82 1.04
N GLY A 78 -3.68 35.46 2.32
CA GLY A 78 -3.80 36.38 3.46
C GLY A 78 -5.14 36.37 4.21
N ASN A 79 -6.09 35.50 3.85
CA ASN A 79 -7.25 35.22 4.69
C ASN A 79 -6.85 34.25 5.82
N GLU A 80 -6.92 34.70 7.07
CA GLU A 80 -6.53 33.91 8.25
C GLU A 80 -7.30 32.59 8.35
N THR A 81 -8.55 32.56 7.94
CA THR A 81 -9.41 31.36 8.00
C THR A 81 -8.92 30.27 7.05
N GLU A 82 -8.63 30.63 5.79
CA GLU A 82 -8.13 29.70 4.79
C GLU A 82 -6.70 29.25 5.09
N LEU A 83 -5.89 30.14 5.66
CA LEU A 83 -4.53 29.81 6.10
C LEU A 83 -4.54 28.80 7.25
N LYS A 84 -5.46 28.97 8.21
CA LYS A 84 -5.62 28.01 9.31
C LYS A 84 -6.06 26.64 8.79
N ARG A 85 -7.02 26.62 7.87
CA ARG A 85 -7.47 25.39 7.20
C ARG A 85 -6.34 24.71 6.42
N ALA A 86 -5.50 25.47 5.71
CA ALA A 86 -4.35 24.92 4.99
C ALA A 86 -3.35 24.23 5.91
N LYS A 87 -3.08 24.84 7.07
CA LYS A 87 -2.23 24.24 8.12
C LYS A 87 -2.83 22.96 8.68
N GLU A 88 -4.13 22.97 9.02
CA GLU A 88 -4.81 21.78 9.54
C GLU A 88 -4.72 20.62 8.55
N ILE A 89 -5.02 20.86 7.26
CA ILE A 89 -4.93 19.84 6.22
C ILE A 89 -3.49 19.33 6.08
N PHE A 90 -2.49 20.23 6.10
CA PHE A 90 -1.09 19.83 6.07
C PHE A 90 -0.71 18.91 7.24
N PHE A 91 -1.12 19.24 8.46
CA PHE A 91 -0.89 18.38 9.62
C PHE A 91 -1.54 17.01 9.45
N TYR A 92 -2.78 16.95 8.96
CA TYR A 92 -3.43 15.67 8.66
C TYR A 92 -2.71 14.88 7.57
N THR A 93 -2.21 15.53 6.52
CA THR A 93 -1.40 14.87 5.47
C THR A 93 -0.10 14.30 6.05
N VAL A 94 0.60 15.06 6.91
CA VAL A 94 1.83 14.59 7.58
C VAL A 94 1.54 13.40 8.50
N ILE A 95 0.45 13.45 9.26
CA ILE A 95 0.04 12.32 10.12
C ILE A 95 -0.29 11.08 9.27
N GLY A 96 -0.99 11.25 8.15
CA GLY A 96 -1.28 10.17 7.21
C GLY A 96 0.00 9.53 6.64
N ALA A 97 0.96 10.36 6.24
CA ALA A 97 2.27 9.88 5.77
C ALA A 97 3.03 9.12 6.88
N ALA A 98 3.06 9.68 8.10
CA ALA A 98 3.69 9.06 9.25
C ALA A 98 3.03 7.73 9.64
N LEU A 99 1.70 7.61 9.49
CA LEU A 99 0.96 6.38 9.76
C LEU A 99 1.34 5.25 8.79
N VAL A 100 1.46 5.56 7.50
CA VAL A 100 1.89 4.59 6.47
C VAL A 100 3.32 4.12 6.75
N LEU A 101 4.23 5.06 7.01
CA LEU A 101 5.62 4.73 7.35
C LEU A 101 5.72 3.92 8.65
N GLY A 102 4.94 4.30 9.67
CA GLY A 102 4.87 3.61 10.96
C GLY A 102 4.38 2.15 10.81
N ALA A 103 3.32 1.93 10.03
CA ALA A 103 2.83 0.60 9.74
C ALA A 103 3.88 -0.28 9.03
N PHE A 104 4.63 0.30 8.08
CA PHE A 104 5.71 -0.40 7.38
C PHE A 104 6.84 -0.82 8.32
N VAL A 105 7.30 0.09 9.19
CA VAL A 105 8.36 -0.19 10.17
C VAL A 105 7.93 -1.25 11.17
N LEU A 106 6.70 -1.16 11.70
CA LEU A 106 6.18 -2.15 12.65
C LEU A 106 6.06 -3.54 12.03
N ALA A 107 5.58 -3.65 10.78
CA ALA A 107 5.49 -4.93 10.11
C ALA A 107 6.87 -5.56 9.86
N LYS A 108 7.87 -4.76 9.48
CA LYS A 108 9.26 -5.20 9.33
C LYS A 108 9.85 -5.67 10.66
N ALA A 109 9.55 -4.98 11.76
CA ALA A 109 10.04 -5.35 13.09
C ALA A 109 9.49 -6.71 13.56
N ILE A 110 8.21 -6.98 13.29
CA ILE A 110 7.59 -8.27 13.61
C ILE A 110 8.23 -9.41 12.79
N GLN A 111 8.43 -9.20 11.49
CA GLN A 111 9.10 -10.19 10.61
C GLN A 111 10.51 -10.51 11.12
N ALA A 112 11.30 -9.47 11.43
CA ALA A 112 12.67 -9.64 11.92
C ALA A 112 12.72 -10.50 13.20
N THR A 113 11.78 -10.31 14.12
CA THR A 113 11.70 -11.09 15.36
C THR A 113 11.35 -12.56 15.07
N ILE A 114 10.42 -12.82 14.15
CA ILE A 114 10.00 -14.17 13.80
C ILE A 114 11.11 -14.91 13.03
N ASP A 115 11.83 -14.23 12.15
CA ASP A 115 12.97 -14.80 11.43
C ASP A 115 14.10 -15.21 12.38
N GLN A 116 14.32 -14.43 13.44
CA GLN A 116 15.27 -14.78 14.51
C GLN A 116 14.85 -16.06 15.25
N LEU A 117 13.55 -16.25 15.50
CA LEU A 117 13.02 -17.47 16.14
C LEU A 117 13.10 -18.70 15.23
N LYS A 118 12.85 -18.53 13.93
CA LYS A 118 12.96 -19.62 12.94
C LYS A 118 14.40 -20.10 12.75
N ARG A 119 15.39 -19.26 13.07
CA ARG A 119 16.83 -19.55 12.93
C ARG A 119 17.45 -20.21 14.18
N GLN A 120 16.67 -20.81 15.08
CA GLN A 120 17.17 -21.71 16.13
C GLN A 120 17.10 -23.19 15.69
N PRO A 121 18.04 -23.70 14.88
CA PRO A 121 18.28 -25.14 14.81
C PRO A 121 18.98 -25.55 16.11
N GLY A 122 18.24 -26.29 16.94
CA GLY A 122 18.70 -27.17 18.03
C GLY A 122 20.06 -26.89 18.70
N VAL A 123 20.03 -26.25 19.87
CA VAL A 123 21.13 -26.32 20.86
C VAL A 123 20.96 -27.54 21.79
N MET A 124 19.95 -28.40 21.58
CA MET A 124 19.54 -29.40 22.57
C MET A 124 19.89 -30.86 22.22
N VAL A 125 20.45 -31.16 21.05
CA VAL A 125 20.70 -32.56 20.62
C VAL A 125 22.15 -32.99 20.78
N GLU A 126 23.07 -32.08 21.13
CA GLU A 126 24.49 -32.43 21.38
C GLU A 126 24.81 -32.74 22.85
N ILE A 127 23.88 -32.54 23.78
CA ILE A 127 24.07 -32.81 25.23
C ILE A 127 23.80 -34.27 25.65
N TRP A 128 23.39 -35.15 24.74
CA TRP A 128 23.13 -36.58 25.04
C TRP A 128 24.00 -37.57 24.25
N ARG A 129 25.05 -37.11 23.56
CA ARG A 129 26.03 -37.97 22.84
C ARG A 129 27.34 -38.15 23.63
N GLY A 130 27.23 -38.30 24.95
CA GLY A 130 28.34 -38.69 25.84
C GLY A 130 27.92 -39.88 26.68
#